data_AF-A0A0L0VVX7-F1
#
_entry.id   AF-A0A0L0VVX7-F1
#
_cell.length_a   1.000
_cell.length_b   1.000
_cell.length_c   1.000
_cell.angle_alpha   90.00
_cell.angle_beta   90.00
_cell.angle_gamma   90.00
#
_symmetry.space_group_name_H-M   'P 1'
#
loop_
_entity.id
_entity.type
_entity.pdbx_description
1 polymer ?
#
loop_
_entity_poly.entity_id
_entity_poly.type
_entity_poly.pdbx_seq_one_letter_code
_entity_poly.pdbx_strand_id
1 'polypeptide(L)'
;MWLAGGLTLTDEGRPVNPLKWWMRQRRAGNTHGGLLRMALDVLSCPATTVDVERSFSFGRDYIALKRHRLSASSVTRGMAVAFYSKNGKIKPGLLSKWKANKSNENKHKGKGKAAKR
;
A
#
# COMPACT_ATOMS: atom_id res chain seq x y z
N MET A 1 -27.49 -21.33 -2.50
CA MET A 1 -26.32 -21.81 -3.29
C MET A 1 -25.70 -20.60 -3.99
N TRP A 2 -24.48 -20.18 -3.63
CA TRP A 2 -23.78 -18.98 -4.14
C TRP A 2 -23.50 -18.95 -5.67
N LEU A 3 -23.72 -20.06 -6.38
CA LEU A 3 -23.54 -20.19 -7.84
C LEU A 3 -24.84 -20.03 -8.63
N ALA A 4 -25.99 -19.94 -7.97
CA ALA A 4 -27.28 -19.81 -8.64
C ALA A 4 -27.67 -18.32 -8.78
N GLY A 5 -27.19 -17.68 -9.84
CA GLY A 5 -28.04 -16.78 -10.62
C GLY A 5 -28.06 -15.27 -10.37
N GLY A 6 -27.38 -14.71 -9.35
CA GLY A 6 -27.55 -13.27 -9.03
C GLY A 6 -26.32 -12.37 -9.02
N LEU A 7 -25.11 -12.93 -9.12
CA LEU A 7 -23.90 -12.22 -8.65
C LEU A 7 -22.90 -11.79 -9.73
N THR A 8 -23.18 -12.09 -10.99
CA THR A 8 -22.27 -11.75 -12.08
C THR A 8 -22.38 -10.30 -12.49
N LEU A 9 -23.55 -9.67 -12.31
CA LEU A 9 -23.84 -8.32 -12.77
C LEU A 9 -24.26 -7.42 -11.59
N THR A 10 -23.76 -6.20 -11.58
CA THR A 10 -24.28 -5.10 -10.76
C THR A 10 -25.69 -4.73 -11.23
N ASP A 11 -26.44 -3.95 -10.44
CA ASP A 11 -27.76 -3.43 -10.85
C ASP A 11 -27.71 -2.64 -12.19
N GLU A 12 -26.51 -2.20 -12.59
CA GLU A 12 -26.20 -1.53 -13.86
C GLU A 12 -25.77 -2.50 -15.00
N GLY A 13 -25.86 -3.82 -14.80
CA GLY A 13 -25.47 -4.81 -15.81
C GLY A 13 -23.95 -4.96 -16.02
N ARG A 14 -23.11 -4.39 -15.15
CA ARG A 14 -21.64 -4.51 -15.24
C ARG A 14 -21.09 -5.65 -14.41
N PRO A 15 -20.01 -6.33 -14.83
CA PRO A 15 -19.41 -7.39 -14.06
C PRO A 15 -19.00 -6.93 -12.66
N VAL A 16 -19.45 -7.64 -11.62
CA VAL A 16 -19.07 -7.34 -10.24
C VAL A 16 -17.60 -7.69 -10.04
N ASN A 17 -16.81 -6.79 -9.45
CA ASN A 17 -15.44 -7.14 -9.05
C ASN A 17 -15.51 -8.17 -7.90
N PRO A 18 -15.06 -9.42 -8.12
CA PRO A 18 -15.29 -10.50 -7.17
C PRO A 18 -14.52 -10.27 -5.87
N LEU A 19 -13.30 -9.71 -5.94
CA LEU A 19 -12.49 -9.39 -4.76
C LEU A 19 -13.19 -8.35 -3.87
N LYS A 20 -13.78 -7.30 -4.47
CA LYS A 20 -14.56 -6.30 -3.72
C LYS A 20 -15.79 -6.90 -3.06
N TRP A 21 -16.46 -7.82 -3.74
CA TRP A 21 -17.63 -8.50 -3.19
C TRP A 21 -17.25 -9.41 -2.02
N TRP A 22 -16.21 -10.23 -2.16
CA TRP A 22 -15.70 -11.09 -1.09
C TRP A 22 -15.23 -10.31 0.14
N MET A 23 -14.57 -9.16 -0.08
CA MET A 23 -14.22 -8.26 1.02
C MET A 23 -15.46 -7.71 1.75
N ARG A 24 -16.57 -7.47 1.05
CA ARG A 24 -17.84 -7.06 1.66
C ARG A 24 -18.45 -8.20 2.49
N GLN A 25 -18.45 -9.43 1.99
CA GLN A 25 -18.90 -10.60 2.74
C GLN A 25 -18.10 -10.81 4.03
N ARG A 26 -16.77 -10.63 3.97
CA ARG A 26 -15.91 -10.67 5.17
C ARG A 26 -16.32 -9.63 6.21
N ARG A 27 -16.60 -8.39 5.77
CA ARG A 27 -17.05 -7.31 6.66
C ARG A 27 -18.43 -7.57 7.25
N ALA A 28 -19.28 -8.28 6.52
CA ALA A 28 -20.61 -8.68 6.98
C ALA A 28 -20.61 -9.90 7.92
N GLY A 29 -19.45 -10.50 8.21
CA GLY A 29 -19.34 -11.69 9.06
C GLY A 29 -19.69 -13.01 8.36
N ASN A 30 -19.89 -12.99 7.04
CA ASN A 30 -20.25 -14.17 6.26
C ASN A 30 -18.99 -14.93 5.85
N THR A 31 -18.62 -15.97 6.60
CA THR A 31 -17.43 -16.80 6.33
C THR A 31 -17.66 -17.81 5.20
N HIS A 32 -18.93 -18.07 4.83
CA HIS A 32 -19.33 -19.05 3.82
C HIS A 32 -18.63 -20.41 4.04
N GLY A 33 -18.56 -20.89 5.29
CA GLY A 33 -17.95 -22.18 5.63
C GLY A 33 -16.44 -22.29 5.33
N GLY A 34 -15.71 -21.16 5.27
CA GLY A 34 -14.28 -21.14 4.96
C GLY A 34 -13.97 -20.78 3.50
N LEU A 35 -14.98 -20.77 2.64
CA LEU A 35 -14.89 -20.43 1.24
C LEU A 35 -14.49 -18.98 1.00
N LEU A 36 -14.89 -18.08 1.91
CA LEU A 36 -14.45 -16.70 1.92
C LEU A 36 -12.91 -16.60 1.89
N ARG A 37 -12.24 -17.43 2.68
CA ARG A 37 -10.79 -17.40 2.80
C ARG A 37 -10.15 -17.89 1.50
N MET A 38 -10.61 -19.01 0.97
CA MET A 38 -10.16 -19.57 -0.31
C MET A 38 -10.33 -18.57 -1.45
N ALA A 39 -11.51 -17.96 -1.58
CA ALA A 39 -11.80 -17.01 -2.64
C ALA A 39 -10.90 -15.77 -2.57
N LEU A 40 -10.68 -15.22 -1.37
CA LEU A 40 -9.76 -14.09 -1.19
C LEU A 40 -8.33 -14.45 -1.52
N ASP A 41 -7.85 -15.63 -1.08
CA ASP A 41 -6.48 -16.05 -1.32
C ASP A 41 -6.23 -16.25 -2.84
N VAL A 42 -7.12 -16.96 -3.54
CA VAL A 42 -7.03 -17.18 -5.00
C VAL A 42 -7.13 -15.87 -5.79
N LEU A 43 -8.13 -15.02 -5.49
CA LEU A 43 -8.37 -13.78 -6.25
C LEU A 43 -7.36 -12.67 -5.93
N SER A 44 -6.61 -12.78 -4.83
CA SER A 44 -5.55 -11.81 -4.48
C SER A 44 -4.24 -12.08 -5.22
N CYS A 45 -4.07 -13.28 -5.77
CA CYS A 45 -2.89 -13.64 -6.52
C CYS A 45 -2.91 -12.93 -7.89
N PRO A 46 -1.86 -12.19 -8.26
CA PRO A 46 -1.77 -11.61 -9.60
C PRO A 46 -1.71 -12.72 -10.64
N ALA A 47 -2.46 -12.55 -11.74
CA ALA A 47 -2.49 -13.54 -12.82
C ALA A 47 -1.16 -13.63 -13.60
N THR A 48 -0.32 -12.61 -13.52
CA THR A 48 0.95 -12.52 -14.25
C THR A 48 2.04 -11.85 -13.42
N THR A 49 3.31 -12.08 -13.79
CA THR A 49 4.48 -11.43 -13.18
C THR A 49 4.64 -9.95 -13.56
N VAL A 50 3.84 -9.47 -14.52
CA VAL A 50 3.93 -8.10 -15.06
C VAL A 50 3.70 -7.05 -13.97
N ASP A 51 2.84 -7.31 -12.99
CA ASP A 51 2.60 -6.39 -11.87
C ASP A 51 3.85 -6.21 -10.99
N VAL A 52 4.62 -7.28 -10.83
CA VAL A 52 5.89 -7.27 -10.10
C VAL A 52 6.94 -6.50 -10.89
N GLU A 53 7.05 -6.75 -12.19
CA GLU A 53 7.97 -6.03 -13.09
C GLU A 53 7.68 -4.52 -13.15
N ARG A 54 6.40 -4.15 -13.19
CA ARG A 54 5.97 -2.74 -13.19
C ARG A 54 6.30 -2.06 -11.86
N SER A 55 6.24 -2.80 -10.76
CA SER A 55 6.69 -2.33 -9.46
C SER A 55 8.21 -2.11 -9.45
N PHE A 56 9.00 -3.07 -9.92
CA PHE A 56 10.46 -2.90 -10.02
C PHE A 56 10.87 -1.77 -10.97
N SER A 57 10.15 -1.59 -12.07
CA SER A 57 10.38 -0.50 -13.02
C SER A 57 10.11 0.87 -12.40
N PHE A 58 9.05 1.00 -11.60
CA PHE A 58 8.80 2.21 -10.82
C PHE A 58 9.91 2.49 -9.80
N GLY A 59 10.49 1.44 -9.22
CA GLY A 59 11.60 1.50 -8.28
C GLY A 59 12.99 1.54 -8.89
N ARG A 60 13.11 1.63 -10.22
CA ARG A 60 14.39 1.44 -10.91
C ARG A 60 15.46 2.40 -10.41
N ASP A 61 15.12 3.65 -10.12
CA ASP A 61 16.07 4.64 -9.61
C ASP A 61 16.60 4.30 -8.21
N TYR A 62 15.85 3.54 -7.39
CA TYR A 62 16.31 3.04 -6.10
C TYR A 62 17.28 1.85 -6.22
N ILE A 63 17.15 1.06 -7.28
CA ILE A 63 17.87 -0.22 -7.46
C ILE A 63 19.09 -0.06 -8.38
N ALA A 64 19.01 0.80 -9.40
CA ALA A 64 20.00 0.97 -10.44
C ALA A 64 21.16 1.94 -10.07
N LEU A 65 21.95 2.34 -11.07
CA LEU A 65 23.20 3.12 -10.96
C LEU A 65 23.08 4.45 -10.19
N LYS A 66 21.88 5.00 -10.00
CA LYS A 66 21.63 6.19 -9.14
C LYS A 66 21.51 5.86 -7.64
N ARG A 67 21.70 4.60 -7.25
CA ARG A 67 21.76 4.16 -5.85
C ARG A 67 22.96 4.83 -5.19
N HIS A 68 22.72 5.96 -4.51
CA HIS A 68 23.69 6.71 -3.70
C HIS A 68 24.22 5.90 -2.49
N ARG A 69 24.81 4.72 -2.75
CA ARG A 69 25.29 3.74 -1.75
C ARG A 69 24.23 3.38 -0.69
N LEU A 70 22.95 3.37 -1.06
CA LEU A 70 21.89 2.94 -0.15
C LEU A 70 22.06 1.45 0.21
N SER A 71 21.86 1.14 1.49
CA SER A 71 21.77 -0.24 1.95
C SER A 71 20.54 -0.94 1.36
N ALA A 72 20.57 -2.27 1.26
CA ALA A 72 19.41 -3.05 0.81
C ALA A 72 18.15 -2.73 1.66
N SER A 73 18.32 -2.58 2.98
CA SER A 73 17.24 -2.19 3.88
C SER A 73 16.63 -0.82 3.55
N SER A 74 17.46 0.15 3.14
CA SER A 74 17.00 1.50 2.76
C SER A 74 16.24 1.48 1.43
N VAL A 75 16.72 0.68 0.47
CA VAL A 75 16.04 0.45 -0.82
C VAL A 75 14.65 -0.14 -0.60
N THR A 76 14.54 -1.22 0.19
CA THR A 76 13.24 -1.86 0.47
C THR A 76 12.26 -0.91 1.17
N ARG A 77 12.73 -0.16 2.18
CA ARG A 77 11.88 0.81 2.89
C ARG A 77 11.45 1.95 1.99
N GLY A 78 12.36 2.50 1.19
CA GLY A 78 12.06 3.56 0.23
C GLY A 78 11.03 3.12 -0.81
N MET A 79 11.21 1.91 -1.34
CA MET A 79 10.31 1.31 -2.31
C MET A 79 8.89 1.11 -1.76
N ALA A 80 8.78 0.63 -0.51
CA ALA A 80 7.49 0.49 0.17
C ALA A 80 6.79 1.85 0.31
N VAL A 81 7.49 2.87 0.83
CA VAL A 81 6.93 4.23 0.99
C VAL A 81 6.46 4.79 -0.36
N ALA A 82 7.27 4.63 -1.41
CA ALA A 82 6.92 5.10 -2.76
C ALA A 82 5.67 4.39 -3.30
N PHE A 83 5.54 3.08 -3.09
CA PHE A 83 4.37 2.30 -3.51
C PHE A 83 3.09 2.72 -2.76
N TYR A 84 3.16 2.90 -1.43
CA TYR A 84 2.02 3.41 -0.66
C TYR A 84 1.62 4.82 -1.07
N SER A 85 2.59 5.67 -1.40
CA SER A 85 2.33 7.02 -1.92
C SER A 85 1.63 6.99 -3.29
N LYS A 86 2.12 6.15 -4.22
CA LYS A 86 1.54 6.00 -5.57
C LYS A 86 0.07 5.54 -5.51
N ASN A 87 -0.26 4.65 -4.57
CA ASN A 87 -1.61 4.14 -4.39
C ASN A 87 -2.51 5.06 -3.54
N GLY A 88 -2.09 6.30 -3.26
CA GLY A 88 -2.87 7.28 -2.50
C GLY A 88 -3.11 6.86 -1.04
N LYS A 89 -2.31 5.93 -0.50
CA LYS A 89 -2.44 5.46 0.89
C LYS A 89 -1.73 6.38 1.88
N ILE A 90 -0.89 7.28 1.39
CA ILE A 90 -0.24 8.33 2.18
C ILE A 90 -0.88 9.66 1.81
N LYS A 91 -1.34 10.41 2.82
CA LYS A 91 -1.89 11.76 2.61
C LYS A 91 -0.81 12.68 2.02
N PRO A 92 -1.11 13.45 0.96
CA PRO A 92 -0.18 14.43 0.42
C PRO A 92 0.32 15.40 1.50
N GLY A 93 1.61 15.74 1.46
CA GLY A 93 2.21 16.67 2.41
C GLY A 93 2.45 16.12 3.83
N LEU A 94 2.06 14.88 4.15
CA LEU A 94 2.32 14.27 5.47
C LEU A 94 3.82 14.24 5.81
N LEU A 95 4.65 13.79 4.85
CA LEU A 95 6.10 13.72 5.01
C LEU A 95 6.73 15.11 5.12
N SER A 96 6.19 16.10 4.39
CA SER A 96 6.66 17.49 4.45
C SER A 96 6.39 18.11 5.82
N LYS A 97 5.16 17.96 6.34
CA LYS A 97 4.78 18.39 7.70
C LYS A 97 5.64 17.73 8.77
N TRP A 98 5.84 16.42 8.67
CA TRP A 98 6.71 15.69 9.59
C TRP A 98 8.15 16.21 9.57
N LYS A 99 8.71 16.48 8.38
CA LYS A 99 10.07 17.02 8.23
C LYS A 99 10.19 18.43 8.83
N ALA A 100 9.18 19.28 8.63
CA ALA A 100 9.12 20.62 9.23
C ALA A 100 9.10 20.56 10.77
N ASN A 101 8.24 19.71 11.35
CA ASN A 101 8.16 19.53 12.79
C ASN A 101 9.49 19.04 13.40
N LYS A 102 10.14 18.08 12.74
CA LYS A 102 11.44 17.56 13.20
C LYS A 102 12.55 18.62 13.16
N SER A 103 12.55 19.50 12.15
CA SER A 103 13.46 20.64 12.11
C SER A 103 13.21 21.60 13.27
N ASN A 104 11.94 21.88 13.57
CA ASN A 104 11.55 22.76 14.68
C ASN A 104 11.94 22.16 16.05
N GLU A 105 11.73 20.86 16.27
CA GLU A 105 12.16 20.17 17.50
C GLU A 105 13.68 20.23 17.70
N ASN A 106 14.47 20.01 16.63
CA ASN A 106 15.92 20.10 16.71
C ASN A 106 16.39 21.53 17.03
N LYS A 107 15.75 22.56 16.46
CA LYS A 107 16.01 23.97 16.81
C LYS A 107 15.70 24.25 18.28
N HIS A 108 14.60 23.70 18.80
CA HIS A 108 14.21 23.88 20.20
C HIS A 108 15.17 23.20 21.18
N LYS A 109 15.63 21.98 20.86
CA LYS A 109 16.64 21.24 21.65
C LYS A 109 18.02 21.91 21.63
N GLY A 110 18.39 22.55 20.51
CA GLY A 110 19.64 23.32 20.41
C GLY A 110 19.63 24.57 21.29
N LYS A 111 18.52 25.32 21.32
CA LYS A 111 18.37 26.52 22.16
C LYS A 111 18.42 26.21 23.66
N GLY A 112 17.81 25.10 24.11
CA GLY A 112 17.84 24.70 25.52
C GLY A 112 19.22 24.24 26.02
N LYS A 113 20.11 23.78 25.14
CA LYS A 113 21.51 23.44 25.49
C LYS A 113 22.44 24.65 25.52
N ALA A 114 22.16 25.68 24.73
CA ALA A 114 22.94 26.93 24.72
C ALA A 114 22.65 27.81 25.95
N ALA A 115 21.42 27.79 26.48
CA ALA A 115 21.04 28.54 27.68
C ALA A 115 21.52 27.91 29.01
N LYS A 116 22.21 26.76 28.96
CA LYS A 116 22.67 25.99 30.13
C LYS A 116 24.20 25.93 30.23
N ARG A 117 24.91 26.73 29.43
CA ARG A 117 26.35 26.92 29.44
C ARG A 117 26.70 28.31 29.96
#